data_AF-A0A3A1QYB5-F1
#
_entry.id   AF-A0A3A1QYB5-F1
#
_cell.length_a   1.000
_cell.length_b   1.000
_cell.length_c   1.000
_cell.angle_alpha   90.00
_cell.angle_beta   90.00
_cell.angle_gamma   90.00
#
_symmetry.space_group_name_H-M   'P 1'
#
loop_
_entity.id
_entity.type
_entity.pdbx_description
1 polymer ?
#
loop_
_entity_poly.entity_id
_entity_poly.type
_entity_poly.pdbx_seq_one_letter_code
_entity_poly.pdbx_strand_id
1 'polypeptide(L)'
;MNSSIKNYTSIHDDFSKDREKIKEDILFFYSEQIPDILEALFTIAHFEKKITVLEPLFESPFHYRFIENYGLNLFIDGFIFSLYSKANMLNEFLKEDISSEVKKRLDTMTADASIRFEEDAVECFTLTAYKVFEFGVEAGKGYTM
;
A
#
# COMPACT_ATOMS: atom_id res chain seq x y z
N MET A 1 -13.58 -38.48 -7.89
CA MET A 1 -13.06 -37.27 -8.55
C MET A 1 -14.03 -36.13 -8.19
N ASN A 2 -14.17 -35.77 -6.91
CA ASN A 2 -13.33 -34.87 -6.09
C ASN A 2 -13.27 -33.47 -6.72
N SER A 3 -14.30 -32.64 -6.53
CA SER A 3 -14.57 -31.77 -5.36
C SER A 3 -13.80 -30.44 -5.32
N SER A 4 -13.03 -30.10 -6.36
CA SER A 4 -12.20 -28.88 -6.38
C SER A 4 -12.90 -27.60 -6.86
N ILE A 5 -14.12 -27.67 -7.41
CA ILE A 5 -14.79 -26.51 -8.03
C ILE A 5 -15.71 -25.75 -7.05
N LYS A 6 -16.13 -26.37 -5.94
CA LYS A 6 -17.08 -25.73 -4.98
C LYS A 6 -16.44 -24.76 -3.99
N ASN A 7 -15.12 -24.77 -3.81
CA ASN A 7 -14.47 -23.93 -2.80
C ASN A 7 -14.08 -22.53 -3.30
N TYR A 8 -13.88 -22.36 -4.61
CA TYR A 8 -13.61 -21.03 -5.19
C TYR A 8 -14.82 -20.11 -5.12
N THR A 9 -16.03 -20.66 -5.27
CA THR A 9 -17.29 -19.90 -5.20
C THR A 9 -17.70 -19.55 -3.78
N SER A 10 -17.41 -20.42 -2.80
CA SER A 10 -17.73 -20.18 -1.39
C SER A 10 -17.00 -18.98 -0.78
N ILE A 11 -15.76 -18.74 -1.21
CA ILE A 11 -14.97 -17.60 -0.72
C ILE A 11 -15.48 -16.31 -1.37
N HIS A 12 -15.90 -16.35 -2.63
CA HIS A 12 -16.53 -15.19 -3.30
C HIS A 12 -17.87 -14.77 -2.66
N ASP A 13 -18.63 -15.70 -2.08
CA ASP A 13 -19.91 -15.38 -1.44
C ASP A 13 -19.76 -14.78 -0.03
N ASP A 14 -18.78 -15.21 0.78
CA ASP A 14 -18.55 -14.64 2.12
C ASP A 14 -17.97 -13.21 2.06
N PHE A 15 -17.11 -12.92 1.09
CA PHE A 15 -16.60 -11.55 0.89
C PHE A 15 -17.67 -10.56 0.40
N SER A 16 -18.80 -11.03 -0.12
CA SER A 16 -19.80 -10.16 -0.77
C SER A 16 -20.65 -9.34 0.21
N LYS A 17 -20.95 -9.89 1.39
CA LYS A 17 -21.76 -9.22 2.42
C LYS A 17 -20.96 -8.27 3.30
N ASP A 18 -19.68 -8.56 3.51
CA ASP A 18 -18.79 -7.75 4.35
C ASP A 18 -17.88 -6.81 3.54
N ARG A 19 -18.04 -6.76 2.21
CA ARG A 19 -17.15 -5.96 1.34
C ARG A 19 -17.13 -4.48 1.69
N GLU A 20 -18.30 -3.89 1.95
CA GLU A 20 -18.38 -2.46 2.29
C GLU A 20 -17.80 -2.20 3.69
N LYS A 21 -18.05 -3.09 4.66
CA LYS A 21 -17.41 -3.00 5.98
C LYS A 21 -15.89 -3.11 5.89
N ILE A 22 -15.37 -4.07 5.12
CA ILE A 22 -13.93 -4.23 4.89
C ILE A 22 -13.33 -2.97 4.25
N LYS A 23 -14.03 -2.34 3.31
CA LYS A 23 -13.56 -1.07 2.72
C LYS A 23 -13.52 0.05 3.75
N GLU A 24 -14.58 0.20 4.56
CA GLU A 24 -14.64 1.19 5.64
C GLU A 24 -13.50 0.97 6.67
N ASP A 25 -13.28 -0.28 7.07
CA ASP A 25 -12.21 -0.67 7.99
C ASP A 25 -10.82 -0.35 7.39
N ILE A 26 -10.58 -0.68 6.11
CA ILE A 26 -9.31 -0.36 5.45
C ILE A 26 -9.08 1.15 5.38
N LEU A 27 -10.11 1.93 5.04
CA LEU A 27 -10.01 3.39 5.01
C LEU A 27 -9.72 3.96 6.40
N PHE A 28 -10.36 3.41 7.43
CA PHE A 28 -10.11 3.77 8.82
C PHE A 28 -8.65 3.48 9.21
N PHE A 29 -8.17 2.25 9.01
CA PHE A 29 -6.78 1.90 9.31
C PHE A 29 -5.79 2.76 8.53
N TYR A 30 -6.04 3.00 7.24
CA TYR A 30 -5.16 3.85 6.45
C TYR A 30 -5.10 5.28 7.02
N SER A 31 -6.25 5.84 7.41
CA SER A 31 -6.31 7.17 8.00
C SER A 31 -5.55 7.27 9.32
N GLU A 32 -5.59 6.22 10.15
CA GLU A 32 -4.81 6.15 11.39
C GLU A 32 -3.30 6.04 11.12
N GLN A 33 -2.90 5.45 9.99
CA GLN A 33 -1.49 5.32 9.60
C GLN A 33 -0.92 6.56 8.89
N ILE A 34 -1.70 7.59 8.56
CA ILE A 34 -1.18 8.79 7.89
C ILE A 34 -0.02 9.44 8.68
N PRO A 35 -0.10 9.65 10.00
CA PRO A 35 1.03 10.19 10.77
C PRO A 35 2.31 9.36 10.64
N ASP A 36 2.21 8.03 10.70
CA ASP A 36 3.36 7.13 10.55
C ASP A 36 3.97 7.20 9.14
N ILE A 37 3.13 7.38 8.11
CA ILE A 37 3.57 7.58 6.72
C ILE A 37 4.34 8.89 6.58
N LEU A 38 3.85 9.97 7.21
CA LEU A 38 4.53 11.26 7.22
C LEU A 38 5.87 11.20 7.98
N GLU A 39 5.90 10.48 9.10
CA GLU A 39 7.13 10.23 9.85
C GLU A 39 8.14 9.40 9.06
N ALA A 40 7.69 8.38 8.33
CA ALA A 40 8.54 7.59 7.44
C ALA A 40 9.15 8.47 6.34
N LEU A 41 8.34 9.30 5.67
CA LEU A 41 8.83 10.24 4.66
C LEU A 41 9.86 11.21 5.24
N PHE A 42 9.59 11.76 6.43
CA PHE A 42 10.52 12.65 7.12
C PHE A 42 11.83 11.93 7.44
N THR A 43 11.75 10.73 7.99
CA THR A 43 12.91 9.95 8.42
C THR A 43 13.81 9.61 7.23
N ILE A 44 13.22 9.13 6.14
CA ILE A 44 13.94 8.80 4.91
C ILE A 44 14.59 10.07 4.32
N ALA A 45 13.82 11.15 4.18
CA ALA A 45 14.33 12.38 3.61
C ALA A 45 15.48 12.98 4.43
N HIS A 46 15.31 13.06 5.75
CA HIS A 46 16.25 13.73 6.62
C HIS A 46 17.49 12.89 6.94
N PHE A 47 17.31 11.61 7.28
CA PHE A 47 18.40 10.78 7.77
C PHE A 47 19.04 9.93 6.67
N GLU A 48 18.25 9.38 5.75
CA GLU A 48 18.78 8.50 4.69
C GLU A 48 19.27 9.29 3.48
N LYS A 49 18.45 10.22 2.98
CA LYS A 49 18.77 11.05 1.80
C LYS A 49 19.43 12.37 2.14
N LYS A 50 19.49 12.74 3.41
CA LYS A 50 20.17 13.97 3.90
C LYS A 50 19.65 15.24 3.23
N ILE A 51 18.37 15.28 2.89
CA ILE A 51 17.70 16.45 2.32
C ILE A 51 17.55 17.48 3.44
N THR A 52 18.19 18.63 3.28
CA THR A 52 18.27 19.67 4.31
C THR A 52 17.10 20.64 4.28
N VAL A 53 16.48 20.84 3.13
CA VAL A 53 15.30 21.69 2.93
C VAL A 53 14.12 20.78 2.61
N LEU A 54 13.21 20.60 3.57
CA LEU A 54 12.13 19.61 3.48
C LEU A 54 10.82 20.22 2.93
N GLU A 55 10.66 21.53 3.00
CA GLU A 55 9.47 22.25 2.54
C GLU A 55 9.01 21.82 1.14
N PRO A 56 9.90 21.65 0.13
CA PRO A 56 9.50 21.16 -1.18
C PRO A 56 8.80 19.79 -1.15
N LEU A 57 9.21 18.88 -0.27
CA LEU A 57 8.62 17.54 -0.14
C LEU A 57 7.24 17.57 0.52
N PHE A 58 7.06 18.40 1.55
CA PHE A 58 5.86 18.39 2.38
C PHE A 58 4.78 19.39 1.94
N GLU A 59 5.17 20.51 1.32
CA GLU A 59 4.23 21.54 0.86
C GLU A 59 3.82 21.35 -0.61
N SER A 60 4.46 20.42 -1.33
CA SER A 60 4.14 20.16 -2.72
C SER A 60 2.75 19.54 -2.89
N PRO A 61 1.97 19.95 -3.92
CA PRO A 61 0.73 19.27 -4.29
C PRO A 61 0.89 17.76 -4.58
N PHE A 62 2.11 17.31 -4.89
CA PHE A 62 2.37 15.89 -5.06
C PHE A 62 2.29 15.11 -3.75
N HIS A 63 2.69 15.71 -2.63
CA HIS A 63 2.59 15.10 -1.29
C HIS A 63 1.16 14.64 -0.99
N TYR A 64 0.18 15.53 -1.22
CA TYR A 64 -1.22 15.20 -1.03
C TYR A 64 -1.69 14.08 -1.96
N ARG A 65 -1.31 14.12 -3.25
CA ARG A 65 -1.62 13.04 -4.19
C ARG A 65 -0.96 11.71 -3.81
N PHE A 66 0.24 11.77 -3.22
CA PHE A 66 0.92 10.61 -2.67
C PHE A 66 0.09 9.97 -1.58
N ILE A 67 -0.34 10.73 -0.57
CA ILE A 67 -1.18 10.20 0.52
C ILE A 67 -2.55 9.74 0.01
N GLU A 68 -3.25 10.53 -0.81
CA GLU A 68 -4.63 10.23 -1.18
C GLU A 68 -4.76 9.09 -2.20
N ASN A 69 -3.80 8.96 -3.12
CA ASN A 69 -3.91 8.00 -4.23
C ASN A 69 -2.89 6.87 -4.14
N TYR A 70 -1.59 7.18 -4.20
CA TYR A 70 -0.57 6.13 -4.31
C TYR A 70 -0.47 5.35 -3.00
N GLY A 71 -0.40 6.05 -1.87
CA GLY A 71 -0.31 5.46 -0.54
C GLY A 71 -1.52 4.59 -0.21
N LEU A 72 -2.74 5.09 -0.41
CA LEU A 72 -3.95 4.30 -0.13
C LEU A 72 -3.99 3.00 -0.93
N ASN A 73 -3.67 3.05 -2.22
CA ASN A 73 -3.68 1.85 -3.07
C ASN A 73 -2.59 0.84 -2.63
N LEU A 74 -1.39 1.31 -2.31
CA LEU A 74 -0.31 0.43 -1.83
C LEU A 74 -0.62 -0.18 -0.46
N PHE A 75 -1.26 0.59 0.42
CA PHE A 75 -1.74 0.09 1.69
C PHE A 75 -2.79 -1.01 1.50
N ILE A 76 -3.76 -0.80 0.60
CA ILE A 76 -4.76 -1.81 0.23
C ILE A 76 -4.08 -3.07 -0.30
N ASP A 77 -3.11 -2.95 -1.20
CA ASP A 77 -2.38 -4.08 -1.77
C ASP A 77 -1.68 -4.89 -0.66
N GLY A 78 -1.02 -4.20 0.29
CA GLY A 78 -0.40 -4.84 1.46
C GLY A 78 -1.41 -5.52 2.38
N PHE A 79 -2.53 -4.87 2.65
CA PHE A 79 -3.61 -5.41 3.47
C PHE A 79 -4.20 -6.68 2.88
N ILE A 80 -4.55 -6.66 1.59
CA ILE A 80 -5.10 -7.79 0.86
C ILE A 80 -4.08 -8.94 0.79
N PHE A 81 -2.80 -8.64 0.53
CA PHE A 81 -1.72 -9.63 0.56
C PHE A 81 -1.69 -10.39 1.88
N SER A 82 -1.80 -9.66 3.00
CA SER A 82 -1.82 -10.23 4.34
C SER A 82 -3.05 -11.10 4.61
N LEU A 83 -4.24 -10.67 4.16
CA LEU A 83 -5.46 -11.49 4.27
C LEU A 83 -5.36 -12.80 3.50
N TYR A 84 -4.88 -12.76 2.25
CA TYR A 84 -4.69 -13.98 1.46
C TYR A 84 -3.63 -14.89 2.06
N SER A 85 -2.56 -14.32 2.63
CA SER A 85 -1.54 -15.08 3.35
C SER A 85 -2.13 -15.81 4.56
N LYS A 86 -2.91 -15.12 5.40
CA LYS A 86 -3.61 -15.69 6.56
C LYS A 86 -4.59 -16.80 6.18
N ALA A 87 -5.32 -16.63 5.08
CA ALA A 87 -6.25 -17.61 4.55
C ALA A 87 -5.57 -18.82 3.87
N ASN A 88 -4.23 -18.84 3.81
CA ASN A 88 -3.44 -19.83 3.07
C ASN A 88 -3.83 -19.93 1.59
N MET A 89 -4.24 -18.79 1.00
CA MET A 89 -4.67 -18.65 -0.40
C MET A 89 -3.58 -18.05 -1.30
N LEU A 90 -2.46 -17.63 -0.71
CA LEU A 90 -1.36 -16.95 -1.40
C LEU A 90 -0.49 -17.93 -2.19
N ASN A 91 -0.99 -18.41 -3.32
CA ASN A 91 -0.22 -19.23 -4.26
C ASN A 91 0.76 -18.36 -5.09
N GLU A 92 1.72 -19.00 -5.78
CA GLU A 92 2.75 -18.29 -6.56
C GLU A 92 2.16 -17.35 -7.62
N PHE A 93 1.10 -17.78 -8.31
CA PHE A 93 0.43 -16.93 -9.31
C PHE A 93 -0.14 -15.64 -8.69
N LEU A 94 -0.81 -15.75 -7.53
CA LEU A 94 -1.38 -14.60 -6.85
C LEU A 94 -0.29 -13.68 -6.27
N LYS A 95 0.85 -14.24 -5.83
CA LYS A 95 2.01 -13.45 -5.42
C LYS A 95 2.59 -12.65 -6.59
N GLU A 96 2.74 -13.29 -7.74
CA GLU A 96 3.24 -12.65 -8.96
C GLU A 96 2.31 -11.54 -9.43
N ASP A 97 1.00 -11.78 -9.41
CA ASP A 97 -0.02 -10.81 -9.78
C ASP A 97 0.02 -9.56 -8.87
N ILE A 98 -0.02 -9.76 -7.55
CA ILE A 98 0.11 -8.65 -6.58
C ILE A 98 1.45 -7.92 -6.76
N SER A 99 2.55 -8.65 -6.93
CA SER A 99 3.88 -8.04 -7.11
C SER A 99 3.96 -7.19 -8.39
N SER A 100 3.33 -7.65 -9.48
CA SER A 100 3.26 -6.92 -10.75
C SER A 100 2.45 -5.64 -10.61
N GLU A 101 1.28 -5.69 -9.95
CA GLU A 101 0.45 -4.51 -9.73
C GLU A 101 1.13 -3.50 -8.79
N VAL A 102 1.73 -3.95 -7.68
CA VAL A 102 2.51 -3.08 -6.79
C VAL A 102 3.65 -2.41 -7.55
N LYS A 103 4.41 -3.17 -8.35
CA LYS A 103 5.48 -2.61 -9.18
C LYS A 103 4.95 -1.54 -10.14
N LYS A 104 3.87 -1.81 -10.85
CA LYS A 104 3.26 -0.86 -11.79
C LYS A 104 2.82 0.44 -11.10
N ARG A 105 2.27 0.35 -9.89
CA ARG A 105 1.92 1.54 -9.09
C ARG A 105 3.14 2.34 -8.68
N LEU A 106 4.20 1.66 -8.22
CA LEU A 106 5.46 2.31 -7.87
C LEU A 106 6.12 2.97 -9.08
N ASP A 107 6.14 2.31 -10.24
CA ASP A 107 6.69 2.86 -11.47
C ASP A 107 5.92 4.11 -11.91
N THR A 108 4.58 4.08 -11.83
CA THR A 108 3.71 5.22 -12.15
C THR A 108 3.97 6.40 -11.22
N MET A 109 3.95 6.15 -9.90
CA MET A 109 4.23 7.17 -8.89
C MET A 109 5.63 7.79 -9.07
N THR A 110 6.64 6.95 -9.30
CA THR A 110 8.03 7.38 -9.51
C THR A 110 8.11 8.29 -10.73
N ALA A 111 7.52 7.90 -11.86
CA ALA A 111 7.49 8.74 -13.06
C ALA A 111 6.81 10.09 -12.81
N ASP A 112 5.68 10.09 -12.10
CA ASP A 112 4.94 11.32 -11.78
C ASP A 112 5.70 12.23 -10.79
N ALA A 113 6.45 11.65 -9.85
CA ALA A 113 7.32 12.36 -8.93
C ALA A 113 8.51 13.00 -9.66
N SER A 114 9.15 12.26 -10.58
CA SER A 114 10.32 12.72 -11.35
C SER A 114 10.07 13.93 -12.24
N ILE A 115 8.80 14.23 -12.55
CA ILE A 115 8.44 15.46 -13.27
C ILE A 115 8.64 16.71 -12.38
N ARG A 116 8.62 16.55 -11.05
CA ARG A 116 8.49 17.64 -10.08
C ARG A 116 9.66 17.75 -9.12
N PHE A 117 10.45 16.70 -8.99
CA PHE A 117 11.47 16.57 -7.97
C PHE A 117 12.78 16.02 -8.55
N GLU A 118 13.87 16.38 -7.89
CA GLU A 118 15.18 15.76 -8.09
C GLU A 118 15.17 14.30 -7.63
N GLU A 119 16.13 13.52 -8.13
CA GLU A 119 16.23 12.07 -7.92
C GLU A 119 16.15 11.65 -6.44
N ASP A 120 16.89 12.32 -5.55
CA ASP A 120 16.88 12.01 -4.11
C ASP A 120 15.47 12.17 -3.49
N ALA A 121 14.74 13.19 -3.90
CA ALA A 121 13.38 13.46 -3.43
C ALA A 121 12.37 12.48 -4.02
N VAL A 122 12.56 12.03 -5.26
CA VAL A 122 11.77 10.95 -5.86
C VAL A 122 11.99 9.64 -5.09
N GLU A 123 13.25 9.29 -4.80
CA GLU A 123 13.57 8.09 -4.03
C GLU A 123 12.97 8.12 -2.63
N CYS A 124 12.87 9.30 -1.98
CA CYS A 124 12.14 9.42 -0.72
C CYS A 124 10.69 8.94 -0.84
N PHE A 125 9.96 9.38 -1.86
CA PHE A 125 8.58 8.93 -2.08
C PHE A 125 8.53 7.43 -2.39
N THR A 126 9.47 6.90 -3.17
CA THR A 126 9.52 5.48 -3.50
C THR A 126 9.81 4.60 -2.29
N LEU A 127 10.76 4.98 -1.43
CA LEU A 127 11.04 4.27 -0.19
C LEU A 127 9.87 4.38 0.81
N THR A 128 9.23 5.55 0.90
CA THR A 128 8.03 5.73 1.71
C THR A 128 6.89 4.85 1.20
N ALA A 129 6.73 4.72 -0.12
CA ALA A 129 5.72 3.86 -0.73
C ALA A 129 5.86 2.39 -0.34
N TYR A 130 7.09 1.88 -0.25
CA TYR A 130 7.34 0.53 0.29
C TYR A 130 6.92 0.42 1.76
N LYS A 131 7.18 1.45 2.58
CA LYS A 131 6.69 1.48 3.97
C LYS A 131 5.18 1.50 4.08
N VAL A 132 4.49 2.21 3.20
CA VAL A 132 3.03 2.21 3.16
C VAL A 132 2.47 0.80 2.88
N PHE A 133 3.08 0.07 1.95
CA PHE A 133 2.74 -1.34 1.71
C PHE A 133 2.96 -2.20 2.95
N GLU A 134 4.12 -2.04 3.63
CA GLU A 134 4.41 -2.76 4.89
C GLU A 134 3.37 -2.46 5.97
N PHE A 135 2.95 -1.20 6.13
CA PHE A 135 1.88 -0.83 7.07
C PHE A 135 0.56 -1.52 6.72
N GLY A 136 0.23 -1.61 5.44
CA GLY A 136 -0.93 -2.38 4.97
C GLY A 136 -0.84 -3.86 5.36
N VAL A 137 0.34 -4.47 5.17
CA VAL A 137 0.58 -5.88 5.56
C VAL A 137 0.35 -6.09 7.06
N GLU A 138 0.88 -5.20 7.91
CA GLU A 138 0.72 -5.28 9.36
C GLU A 138 -0.72 -5.07 9.80
N ALA A 139 -1.42 -4.09 9.23
CA ALA A 139 -2.86 -3.89 9.49
C ALA A 139 -3.67 -5.15 9.11
N GLY A 140 -3.39 -5.74 7.95
CA GLY A 140 -4.02 -6.99 7.53
C GLY A 140 -3.68 -8.17 8.46
N LYS A 141 -2.50 -8.18 9.10
CA LYS A 141 -2.11 -9.20 10.10
C LYS A 141 -2.87 -9.01 11.42
N GLY A 142 -3.25 -7.78 11.77
CA GLY A 142 -4.08 -7.49 12.93
C GLY A 142 -5.58 -7.73 12.70
N TYR A 143 -6.03 -7.73 11.44
CA TYR A 143 -7.45 -7.79 11.11
C TYR A 143 -8.12 -9.12 11.46
N THR A 144 -9.27 -9.03 12.14
CA THR A 144 -10.19 -10.13 12.45
C THR A 144 -11.58 -9.75 11.96
N MET A 145 -12.18 -10.59 11.09
CA MET A 145 -13.54 -10.42 10.58
C MET A 145 -14.60 -10.64 11.65
#